data_AF-A0ABC9SPV3-F1
#
_entry.id   AF-A0ABC9SPV3-F1
#
_cell.length_a   1.000
_cell.length_b   1.000
_cell.length_c   1.000
_cell.angle_alpha   90.00
_cell.angle_beta   90.00
_cell.angle_gamma   90.00
#
_symmetry.space_group_name_H-M   'P 1'
#
loop_
_entity.id
_entity.type
_entity.pdbx_description
1 polymer ?
#
loop_
_entity_poly.entity_id
_entity_poly.type
_entity_poly.pdbx_seq_one_letter_code
_entity_poly.pdbx_strand_id
1 'polypeptide(L)'
;MIPCVLIDSTALRSSLYDSQAKWGKSTRYGWYKGYKAHVCSTPEGVVLSYSFTTANVHDSKMAPVLLRDIQDRNVLFSVVDAAYDSQHIYEIARVSNIFAVNPINPRNGEQIKGTHRRVLSHFIQTLFGKQLMKERGKIEQ
;
A
#
# COMPACT_ATOMS: atom_id res chain seq x y z
N MET A 1 -2.72 19.55 -7.79
CA MET A 1 -2.79 18.34 -6.94
C MET A 1 -2.22 17.19 -7.75
N ILE A 2 -1.29 16.41 -7.21
CA ILE A 2 -0.74 15.26 -7.94
C ILE A 2 -1.80 14.15 -7.89
N PRO A 3 -2.26 13.59 -9.03
CA PRO A 3 -3.29 12.55 -9.06
C PRO A 3 -2.72 11.22 -8.54
N CYS A 4 -2.57 11.15 -7.22
CA CYS A 4 -1.99 10.01 -6.53
C CYS A 4 -2.91 9.53 -5.41
N VAL A 5 -2.73 8.27 -5.07
CA VAL A 5 -3.37 7.65 -3.92
C VAL A 5 -2.31 7.09 -2.99
N LEU A 6 -2.67 7.00 -1.73
CA LEU A 6 -1.89 6.44 -0.64
C LEU A 6 -2.62 5.19 -0.16
N ILE A 7 -1.90 4.08 0.00
CA ILE A 7 -2.47 2.81 0.50
C ILE A 7 -1.77 2.42 1.79
N ASP A 8 -2.55 2.23 2.84
CA ASP A 8 -2.06 1.73 4.10
C ASP A 8 -3.12 0.88 4.82
N SER A 9 -2.71 0.14 5.84
CA SER A 9 -3.61 -0.62 6.70
C SER A 9 -3.47 -0.19 8.16
N THR A 10 -4.60 -0.18 8.87
CA THR A 10 -4.62 0.05 10.31
C THR A 10 -5.14 -1.15 11.08
N ALA A 11 -4.44 -1.50 12.15
CA ALA A 11 -4.79 -2.61 13.02
C ALA A 11 -5.93 -2.23 13.96
N LEU A 12 -6.98 -3.04 13.97
CA LEU A 12 -8.17 -2.85 14.81
C LEU A 12 -8.24 -4.02 15.79
N ARG A 13 -7.90 -3.76 17.06
CA ARG A 13 -7.94 -4.78 18.12
C ARG A 13 -9.39 -5.13 18.42
N SER A 14 -9.66 -6.43 18.53
CA SER A 14 -10.96 -6.94 18.98
C SER A 14 -10.83 -7.59 20.36
N SER A 15 -11.99 -7.92 20.95
CA SER A 15 -12.07 -8.70 22.17
C SER A 15 -11.48 -10.09 21.99
N LEU A 16 -10.93 -10.66 23.07
CA LEU A 16 -10.49 -12.06 23.07
C LEU A 16 -11.64 -13.04 22.82
N TYR A 17 -12.89 -12.65 23.12
CA TYR A 17 -14.09 -13.44 22.94
C TYR A 17 -14.73 -13.34 21.55
N ASP A 18 -14.23 -12.44 20.68
CA ASP A 18 -14.68 -12.38 19.29
C ASP A 18 -14.21 -13.64 18.54
N SER A 19 -15.13 -14.49 18.14
CA SER A 19 -14.85 -15.76 17.46
C SER A 19 -14.46 -15.58 15.99
N GLN A 20 -14.82 -14.46 15.38
CA GLN A 20 -14.51 -14.13 13.99
C GLN A 20 -13.11 -13.51 13.86
N ALA A 21 -12.66 -12.76 14.87
CA ALA A 21 -11.33 -12.17 14.89
C ALA A 21 -10.21 -13.22 14.90
N LYS A 22 -9.12 -12.94 14.18
CA LYS A 22 -7.94 -13.80 14.10
C LYS A 22 -6.72 -13.09 14.67
N TRP A 23 -5.70 -13.87 15.05
CA TRP A 23 -4.41 -13.34 15.46
C TRP A 23 -3.61 -12.87 14.25
N GLY A 24 -3.05 -11.69 14.32
CA GLY A 24 -2.14 -11.13 13.33
C GLY A 24 -1.04 -10.32 13.99
N LYS A 25 -0.13 -9.79 13.18
CA LYS A 25 0.99 -8.97 13.64
C LYS A 25 0.87 -7.55 13.08
N SER A 26 1.07 -6.55 13.94
CA SER A 26 1.23 -5.15 13.53
C SER A 26 2.46 -4.55 14.18
N THR A 27 2.99 -3.49 13.58
CA THR A 27 4.12 -2.74 14.14
C THR A 27 3.74 -2.08 15.47
N ARG A 28 2.50 -1.57 15.58
CA ARG A 28 2.02 -0.85 16.77
C ARG A 28 1.71 -1.76 17.97
N TYR A 29 1.15 -2.95 17.74
CA TYR A 29 0.63 -3.80 18.81
C TYR A 29 1.38 -5.13 18.97
N GLY A 30 2.36 -5.42 18.11
CA GLY A 30 2.92 -6.75 18.05
C GLY A 30 1.86 -7.77 17.61
N TRP A 31 1.79 -8.91 18.28
CA TRP A 31 0.72 -9.89 18.06
C TRP A 31 -0.58 -9.40 18.69
N TYR A 32 -1.66 -9.37 17.91
CA TYR A 32 -2.98 -8.95 18.37
C TYR A 32 -4.08 -9.80 17.74
N LYS A 33 -5.17 -10.01 18.48
CA LYS A 33 -6.40 -10.59 17.93
C LYS A 33 -7.30 -9.45 17.43
N GLY A 34 -7.73 -9.54 16.19
CA GLY A 34 -8.59 -8.50 15.61
C GLY A 34 -8.68 -8.53 14.11
N TYR A 35 -8.72 -7.33 13.54
CA TYR A 35 -8.95 -7.04 12.14
C TYR A 35 -7.97 -6.00 11.60
N LYS A 36 -8.02 -5.78 10.30
CA LYS A 36 -7.35 -4.69 9.60
C LYS A 36 -8.34 -3.98 8.69
N ALA A 37 -8.30 -2.66 8.71
CA ALA A 37 -8.89 -1.85 7.66
C ALA A 37 -7.77 -1.42 6.70
N HIS A 38 -7.87 -1.85 5.44
CA HIS A 38 -6.96 -1.47 4.35
C HIS A 38 -7.63 -0.35 3.60
N VAL A 39 -6.96 0.79 3.45
CA VAL A 39 -7.57 2.01 2.91
C VAL A 39 -6.69 2.53 1.77
N CYS A 40 -7.35 2.89 0.68
CA CYS A 40 -6.78 3.63 -0.43
C CYS A 40 -7.41 5.02 -0.46
N SER A 41 -6.65 6.07 -0.18
CA SER A 41 -7.14 7.45 -0.11
C SER A 41 -6.30 8.41 -0.92
N THR A 42 -6.85 9.58 -1.24
CA THR A 42 -6.04 10.71 -1.71
C THR A 42 -5.19 11.26 -0.56
N PRO A 43 -4.15 12.07 -0.84
CA PRO A 43 -3.38 12.76 0.20
C PRO A 43 -4.19 13.70 1.10
N GLU A 44 -5.35 14.16 0.63
CA GLU A 44 -6.30 15.00 1.37
C GLU A 44 -7.23 14.18 2.28
N GLY A 45 -7.12 12.85 2.28
CA GLY A 45 -7.92 11.96 3.12
C GLY A 45 -9.23 11.49 2.50
N VAL A 46 -9.49 11.75 1.21
CA VAL A 46 -10.67 11.20 0.53
C VAL A 46 -10.47 9.72 0.27
N VAL A 47 -11.29 8.86 0.90
CA VAL A 47 -11.25 7.42 0.70
C VAL A 47 -11.84 7.05 -0.65
N LEU A 48 -11.06 6.37 -1.50
CA LEU A 48 -11.50 5.93 -2.83
C LEU A 48 -11.82 4.44 -2.89
N SER A 49 -11.14 3.63 -2.08
CA SER A 49 -11.46 2.20 -1.87
C SER A 49 -11.00 1.78 -0.48
N TYR A 50 -11.66 0.77 0.08
CA TYR A 50 -11.27 0.16 1.34
C TYR A 50 -11.64 -1.32 1.36
N SER A 51 -10.95 -2.08 2.19
CA SER A 51 -11.25 -3.48 2.46
C SER A 51 -11.06 -3.79 3.94
N PHE A 52 -11.90 -4.67 4.47
CA PHE A 52 -11.86 -5.08 5.87
C PHE A 52 -11.58 -6.58 5.96
N THR A 53 -10.56 -6.95 6.72
CA THR A 53 -10.12 -8.35 6.85
C THR A 53 -9.79 -8.69 8.28
N THR A 54 -9.73 -9.99 8.60
CA THR A 54 -9.14 -10.44 9.87
C THR A 54 -7.64 -10.13 9.92
N ALA A 55 -7.07 -10.00 11.12
CA ALA A 55 -5.71 -9.48 11.32
C ALA A 55 -4.58 -10.31 10.68
N ASN A 56 -4.82 -11.59 10.40
CA ASN A 56 -3.86 -12.50 9.78
C ASN A 56 -3.65 -12.24 8.28
N VAL A 57 -4.46 -11.40 7.64
CA VAL A 57 -4.29 -11.05 6.23
C VAL A 57 -3.16 -10.02 6.10
N HIS A 58 -2.20 -10.30 5.22
CA HIS A 58 -1.09 -9.40 4.92
C HIS A 58 -1.53 -8.33 3.92
N ASP A 59 -1.03 -7.12 4.08
CA ASP A 59 -1.52 -5.92 3.37
C ASP A 59 -1.27 -6.02 1.87
N SER A 60 -0.14 -6.64 1.48
CA SER A 60 0.18 -6.95 0.08
C SER A 60 -0.87 -7.81 -0.63
N LYS A 61 -1.71 -8.57 0.10
CA LYS A 61 -2.82 -9.33 -0.50
C LYS A 61 -3.98 -8.42 -0.88
N MET A 62 -4.17 -7.30 -0.17
CA MET A 62 -5.30 -6.40 -0.37
C MET A 62 -4.99 -5.26 -1.33
N ALA A 63 -3.73 -4.84 -1.50
CA ALA A 63 -3.36 -3.84 -2.51
C ALA A 63 -3.89 -4.15 -3.93
N PRO A 64 -3.79 -5.38 -4.45
CA PRO A 64 -4.45 -5.80 -5.70
C PRO A 64 -5.95 -5.52 -5.79
N VAL A 65 -6.68 -5.64 -4.69
CA VAL A 65 -8.13 -5.39 -4.62
C VAL A 65 -8.36 -3.88 -4.72
N LEU A 66 -7.69 -3.12 -3.87
CA LEU A 66 -7.82 -1.67 -3.79
C LEU A 66 -7.46 -0.97 -5.11
N LEU A 67 -6.38 -1.41 -5.78
CA LEU A 67 -5.95 -0.84 -7.06
C LEU A 67 -6.93 -1.10 -8.21
N ARG A 68 -7.65 -2.23 -8.18
CA ARG A 68 -8.67 -2.53 -9.21
C ARG A 68 -9.92 -1.69 -9.02
N ASP A 69 -10.33 -1.46 -7.77
CA ASP A 69 -11.51 -0.63 -7.47
C ASP A 69 -11.37 0.82 -7.95
N ILE A 70 -10.13 1.30 -8.13
CA ILE A 70 -9.82 2.69 -8.52
C ILE A 70 -9.31 2.84 -9.96
N GLN A 71 -9.30 1.77 -10.77
CA GLN A 71 -8.72 1.75 -12.11
C GLN A 71 -9.23 2.87 -13.03
N ASP A 72 -10.48 3.30 -12.89
CA ASP A 72 -11.10 4.33 -13.73
C ASP A 72 -11.28 5.69 -13.02
N ARG A 73 -10.57 5.92 -11.91
CA ARG A 73 -10.72 7.12 -11.06
C ARG A 73 -9.74 8.26 -11.41
N ASN A 74 -9.09 8.20 -12.58
CA ASN A 74 -8.08 9.18 -13.02
C ASN A 74 -6.90 9.32 -12.01
N VAL A 75 -6.46 8.18 -11.48
CA VAL A 75 -5.30 8.07 -10.59
C VAL A 75 -4.09 7.69 -11.43
N LEU A 76 -2.98 8.43 -11.32
CA LEU A 76 -1.75 8.14 -12.06
C LEU A 76 -0.69 7.44 -11.20
N PHE A 77 -0.71 7.66 -9.89
CA PHE A 77 0.32 7.12 -8.99
C PHE A 77 -0.31 6.47 -7.75
N SER A 78 0.25 5.35 -7.31
CA SER A 78 -0.02 4.81 -5.97
C SER A 78 1.26 4.87 -5.14
N VAL A 79 1.25 5.63 -4.05
CA VAL A 79 2.40 5.77 -3.16
C VAL A 79 2.18 4.92 -1.91
N VAL A 80 3.04 3.92 -1.71
CA VAL A 80 2.84 2.90 -0.68
C VAL A 80 4.15 2.56 0.04
N ASP A 81 4.08 1.79 1.12
CA ASP A 81 5.26 1.38 1.89
C ASP A 81 6.11 0.29 1.18
N ALA A 82 7.27 -0.03 1.76
CA ALA A 82 8.16 -1.06 1.23
C ALA A 82 7.59 -2.48 1.33
N ALA A 83 6.62 -2.75 2.21
CA ALA A 83 5.99 -4.06 2.34
C ALA A 83 5.10 -4.42 1.13
N TYR A 84 4.69 -3.42 0.34
CA TYR A 84 3.99 -3.61 -0.94
C TYR A 84 4.92 -3.83 -2.15
N ASP A 85 6.25 -3.85 -1.95
CA ASP A 85 7.21 -4.10 -3.03
C ASP A 85 7.12 -5.55 -3.54
N SER A 86 6.25 -5.78 -4.52
CA SER A 86 5.94 -7.10 -5.09
C SER A 86 5.70 -7.01 -6.60
N GLN A 87 6.26 -7.96 -7.34
CA GLN A 87 6.07 -8.07 -8.79
C GLN A 87 4.58 -8.17 -9.18
N HIS A 88 3.80 -8.92 -8.39
CA HIS A 88 2.36 -9.06 -8.62
C HIS A 88 1.60 -7.74 -8.46
N ILE A 89 2.00 -6.89 -7.51
CA ILE A 89 1.38 -5.58 -7.29
C ILE A 89 1.73 -4.64 -8.45
N TYR A 90 2.97 -4.67 -8.95
CA TYR A 90 3.37 -3.88 -10.12
C TYR A 90 2.59 -4.27 -11.39
N GLU A 91 2.34 -5.56 -11.59
CA GLU A 91 1.55 -6.04 -12.74
C GLU A 91 0.11 -5.54 -12.68
N ILE A 92 -0.53 -5.61 -11.50
CA ILE A 92 -1.89 -5.11 -11.33
C ILE A 92 -1.94 -3.59 -11.47
N ALA A 93 -1.01 -2.86 -10.85
CA ALA A 93 -0.95 -1.40 -10.99
C ALA A 93 -0.81 -1.00 -12.47
N ARG A 94 0.06 -1.71 -13.23
CA ARG A 94 0.22 -1.50 -14.67
C ARG A 94 -1.08 -1.75 -15.44
N VAL A 95 -1.80 -2.85 -15.15
CA VAL A 95 -3.12 -3.13 -15.78
C VAL A 95 -4.14 -2.05 -15.43
N SER A 96 -4.08 -1.51 -14.20
CA SER A 96 -4.90 -0.39 -13.75
C SER A 96 -4.44 0.97 -14.30
N ASN A 97 -3.42 1.03 -15.16
CA ASN A 97 -2.79 2.27 -15.65
C ASN A 97 -2.30 3.20 -14.52
N ILE A 98 -1.89 2.62 -13.40
CA ILE A 98 -1.35 3.31 -12.22
C ILE A 98 0.13 2.97 -12.08
N PHE A 99 0.96 4.00 -11.93
CA PHE A 99 2.38 3.81 -11.65
C PHE A 99 2.60 3.64 -10.14
N ALA A 100 2.92 2.42 -9.71
CA ALA A 100 3.21 2.13 -8.31
C ALA A 100 4.58 2.68 -7.89
N VAL A 101 4.57 3.51 -6.85
CA VAL A 101 5.74 4.20 -6.29
C VAL A 101 5.92 3.78 -4.84
N ASN A 102 6.91 2.94 -4.58
CA ASN A 102 7.23 2.50 -3.23
C ASN A 102 8.74 2.37 -3.03
N PRO A 103 9.23 2.46 -1.79
CA PRO A 103 10.61 2.12 -1.50
C PRO A 103 10.89 0.64 -1.87
N ILE A 104 12.11 0.37 -2.30
CA ILE A 104 12.57 -1.00 -2.53
C ILE A 104 12.75 -1.68 -1.17
N ASN A 105 12.14 -2.84 -1.00
CA ASN A 105 12.24 -3.63 0.20
C ASN A 105 13.60 -4.34 0.26
N PRO A 106 14.46 -4.04 1.24
CA PRO A 106 15.78 -4.65 1.34
C PRO A 106 15.70 -6.18 1.55
N ARG A 107 14.59 -6.69 2.09
CA ARG A 107 14.38 -8.13 2.30
C ARG A 107 14.24 -8.93 1.00
N ASN A 108 13.87 -8.27 -0.09
CA ASN A 108 13.71 -8.93 -1.40
C ASN A 108 15.04 -9.03 -2.18
N GLY A 109 16.16 -8.64 -1.56
CA GLY A 109 17.50 -8.66 -2.13
C GLY A 109 17.76 -7.53 -3.13
N GLU A 110 19.05 -7.23 -3.37
CA GLU A 110 19.49 -6.15 -4.28
C GLU A 110 19.27 -6.44 -5.76
N GLN A 111 18.98 -7.70 -6.13
CA GLN A 111 18.70 -8.01 -7.53
C GLN A 111 17.43 -7.28 -7.96
N ILE A 112 17.61 -6.30 -8.84
CA ILE A 112 16.53 -5.58 -9.50
C ILE A 112 15.91 -6.53 -10.53
N LYS A 113 15.13 -7.51 -10.05
CA LYS A 113 14.60 -8.61 -10.87
C LYS A 113 13.51 -8.18 -11.88
N GLY A 114 12.98 -6.97 -11.77
CA GLY A 114 11.88 -6.47 -12.60
C GLY A 114 12.17 -5.12 -13.27
N THR A 115 11.68 -4.94 -14.49
CA THR A 115 11.76 -3.68 -15.25
C THR A 115 11.14 -2.51 -14.49
N HIS A 116 10.02 -2.73 -13.78
CA HIS A 116 9.37 -1.71 -12.95
C HIS A 116 10.29 -1.20 -11.85
N ARG A 117 10.94 -2.10 -11.09
CA ARG A 117 11.88 -1.71 -10.03
C ARG A 117 13.07 -0.89 -10.55
N ARG A 118 13.59 -1.19 -11.75
CA ARG A 118 14.67 -0.41 -12.38
C ARG A 118 14.21 1.02 -12.70
N VAL A 119 13.03 1.15 -13.28
CA VAL A 119 12.46 2.49 -13.57
C VAL A 119 12.21 3.23 -12.26
N LEU A 120 11.63 2.55 -11.27
CA LEU A 120 11.34 3.11 -9.97
C LEU A 120 12.58 3.61 -9.24
N SER A 121 13.70 2.86 -9.25
CA SER A 121 14.94 3.27 -8.59
C SER A 121 15.52 4.57 -9.14
N HIS A 122 15.33 4.86 -10.43
CA HIS A 122 15.72 6.14 -11.01
C HIS A 122 14.65 7.21 -10.77
N PHE A 123 13.37 6.86 -10.90
CA PHE A 123 12.25 7.78 -10.74
C PHE A 123 12.23 8.43 -9.34
N ILE A 124 12.41 7.65 -8.28
CA ILE A 124 12.41 8.18 -6.90
C ILE A 124 13.57 9.14 -6.61
N GLN A 125 14.62 9.17 -7.44
CA GLN A 125 15.74 10.11 -7.30
C GLN A 125 15.45 11.47 -7.94
N THR A 126 14.47 11.55 -8.84
CA THR A 126 14.04 12.79 -9.48
C THR A 126 13.37 13.74 -8.47
N LEU A 127 13.31 15.04 -8.80
CA LEU A 127 12.62 16.03 -7.97
C LEU A 127 11.15 15.66 -7.75
N PHE A 128 10.46 15.27 -8.83
CA PHE A 128 9.05 14.89 -8.79
C PHE A 128 8.83 13.61 -7.98
N GLY A 129 9.64 12.57 -8.19
CA GLY A 129 9.56 11.33 -7.40
C GLY A 129 9.78 11.56 -5.90
N LYS A 130 10.75 12.42 -5.54
CA LYS A 130 10.96 12.84 -4.14
C LYS A 130 9.77 13.59 -3.57
N GLN A 131 9.15 14.48 -4.35
CA GLN A 131 7.96 15.21 -3.92
C GLN A 131 6.76 14.27 -3.72
N LEU A 132 6.55 13.35 -4.64
CA LEU A 132 5.48 12.35 -4.55
C LEU A 132 5.64 11.45 -3.31
N MET A 133 6.87 11.03 -2.99
CA MET A 133 7.15 10.25 -1.79
C MET A 133 6.88 11.03 -0.49
N LYS A 134 6.95 12.37 -0.49
CA LYS A 134 6.59 13.18 0.68
C LYS A 134 5.09 13.16 0.97
N GLU A 135 4.23 12.95 -0.04
CA GLU A 135 2.78 12.87 0.15
C GLU A 135 2.41 11.74 1.12
N ARG A 136 3.17 10.64 1.13
CA ARG A 136 2.99 9.52 2.08
C ARG A 136 3.04 9.97 3.55
N GLY A 137 3.91 10.92 3.89
CA GLY A 137 4.05 11.43 5.26
C GLY A 137 2.84 12.21 5.78
N LYS A 138 1.82 12.48 4.94
CA LYS A 138 0.58 13.14 5.36
C LYS A 138 -0.41 12.19 6.06
N ILE A 139 -0.29 10.88 5.87
CA ILE A 139 -1.17 9.88 6.52
C ILE A 139 -0.53 9.27 7.77
N GLU A 140 0.79 9.41 7.93
CA GLU A 140 1.53 8.87 9.09
C GLU A 140 1.56 9.82 10.31
N GLN A 141 0.87 10.98 10.25
CA GLN A 141 0.80 11.97 11.34
C GLN A 141 -0.32 11.69 12.34
#